data_AF-A0A2N3L600-F1
#
_entry.id   AF-A0A2N3L600-F1
#
_cell.length_a   1.000
_cell.length_b   1.000
_cell.length_c   1.000
_cell.angle_alpha   90.00
_cell.angle_beta   90.00
_cell.angle_gamma   90.00
#
_symmetry.space_group_name_H-M   'P 1'
#
loop_
_entity.id
_entity.type
_entity.pdbx_description
1 polymer ?
#
loop_
_entity_poly.entity_id
_entity_poly.type
_entity_poly.pdbx_seq_one_letter_code
_entity_poly.pdbx_strand_id
1 'polypeptide(L)'
;MAKYWVIGGTYQDTGFDKPIGEETKVGPFGSFEDAEKQWSKMAWQSVDDANSRYRIERFDEYWVVGGEYETTEFETPVGGEEERHGPYKTFEDAEKAWSKLAWQHVDNCNCRYRVVED
;
A
#
# COMPACT_ATOMS: atom_id res chain seq x y z
N MET A 1 2.88 7.51 -4.84
CA MET A 1 1.97 7.32 -5.99
C MET A 1 0.93 6.27 -5.61
N ALA A 2 -0.24 6.74 -5.21
CA ALA A 2 -1.40 5.90 -4.96
C ALA A 2 -1.59 4.82 -6.04
N LYS A 3 -1.63 3.56 -5.63
CA LYS A 3 -1.85 2.42 -6.52
C LYS A 3 -3.29 1.98 -6.42
N TYR A 4 -3.96 1.91 -7.56
CA TYR A 4 -5.34 1.49 -7.66
C TYR A 4 -5.40 -0.02 -7.91
N TRP A 5 -6.35 -0.68 -7.26
CA TRP A 5 -6.57 -2.11 -7.38
C TRP A 5 -8.04 -2.37 -7.67
N VAL A 6 -8.32 -3.24 -8.63
CA VAL A 6 -9.67 -3.74 -8.89
C VAL A 6 -9.84 -5.02 -8.08
N ILE A 7 -10.77 -5.02 -7.13
CA ILE A 7 -11.03 -6.14 -6.23
C ILE A 7 -12.48 -6.57 -6.39
N GLY A 8 -12.73 -7.85 -6.55
CA GLY A 8 -14.09 -8.37 -6.63
C GLY A 8 -14.17 -9.84 -6.98
N GLY A 9 -15.39 -10.33 -7.06
CA GLY A 9 -15.67 -11.73 -7.39
C GLY A 9 -17.15 -12.03 -7.26
N THR A 10 -17.47 -13.32 -7.23
CA THR A 10 -18.83 -13.81 -7.04
C THR A 10 -19.16 -13.91 -5.55
N TYR A 11 -20.31 -13.38 -5.15
CA TYR A 11 -20.83 -13.39 -3.80
C TYR A 11 -21.95 -14.42 -3.64
N GLN A 12 -22.22 -14.82 -2.40
CA GLN A 12 -23.26 -15.81 -2.09
C GLN A 12 -24.64 -15.30 -2.49
N ASP A 13 -24.85 -14.00 -2.33
CA ASP A 13 -26.11 -13.31 -2.55
C ASP A 13 -25.86 -11.90 -3.10
N THR A 14 -26.91 -11.26 -3.61
CA THR A 14 -26.92 -9.87 -4.10
C THR A 14 -26.73 -8.81 -3.00
N GLY A 15 -26.57 -9.24 -1.74
CA GLY A 15 -26.12 -8.38 -0.64
C GLY A 15 -24.63 -8.03 -0.73
N PHE A 16 -23.83 -8.87 -1.41
CA PHE A 16 -22.38 -8.72 -1.57
C PHE A 16 -21.59 -8.72 -0.24
N ASP A 17 -22.14 -9.31 0.83
CA ASP A 17 -21.46 -9.40 2.13
C ASP A 17 -20.50 -10.59 2.23
N LYS A 18 -20.77 -11.68 1.53
CA LYS A 18 -20.00 -12.94 1.63
C LYS A 18 -19.54 -13.43 0.27
N PRO A 19 -18.25 -13.38 -0.06
CA PRO A 19 -17.74 -13.95 -1.30
C PRO A 19 -17.84 -15.48 -1.29
N ILE A 20 -18.06 -16.10 -2.46
CA ILE A 20 -18.00 -17.55 -2.67
C ILE A 20 -16.53 -17.96 -2.92
N GLY A 21 -15.64 -17.57 -1.99
CA GLY A 21 -14.20 -17.80 -2.12
C GLY A 21 -13.37 -16.56 -1.82
N GLU A 22 -12.17 -16.50 -2.39
CA GLU A 22 -11.29 -15.34 -2.29
C GLU A 22 -11.62 -14.32 -3.39
N GLU A 23 -11.65 -13.04 -3.02
CA GLU A 23 -11.88 -11.96 -3.97
C GLU A 23 -10.66 -11.85 -4.91
N THR A 24 -10.92 -11.79 -6.21
CA THR A 24 -9.89 -11.56 -7.21
C THR A 24 -9.38 -10.13 -7.09
N LYS A 25 -8.07 -9.98 -6.89
CA LYS A 25 -7.39 -8.69 -6.80
C LYS A 25 -6.48 -8.49 -8.02
N VAL A 26 -6.74 -7.45 -8.80
CA VAL A 26 -5.99 -7.11 -10.02
C VAL A 26 -5.39 -5.70 -9.91
N GLY A 27 -4.10 -5.58 -10.16
CA GLY A 27 -3.30 -4.36 -10.03
C GLY A 27 -1.82 -4.68 -9.79
N PRO A 28 -1.00 -3.69 -9.37
CA PRO A 28 -1.34 -2.29 -9.12
C PRO A 28 -1.46 -1.46 -10.41
N PHE A 29 -2.45 -0.58 -10.47
CA PHE A 29 -2.60 0.44 -11.52
C PHE A 29 -2.09 1.79 -11.02
N GLY A 30 -1.30 2.48 -11.82
CA GLY A 30 -0.76 3.80 -11.46
C GLY A 30 -1.76 4.95 -11.59
N SER A 31 -2.94 4.71 -12.17
CA SER A 31 -3.99 5.71 -12.37
C SER A 31 -5.37 5.11 -12.12
N PHE A 32 -6.31 5.95 -11.69
CA PHE A 32 -7.70 5.55 -11.53
C PHE A 32 -8.32 5.14 -12.88
N GLU A 33 -7.93 5.80 -13.97
CA GLU A 33 -8.46 5.55 -15.31
C GLU A 33 -8.05 4.16 -15.84
N ASP A 34 -6.81 3.72 -15.59
CA ASP A 34 -6.37 2.35 -15.90
C ASP A 34 -7.14 1.30 -15.09
N ALA A 35 -7.36 1.57 -13.80
CA ALA A 35 -8.16 0.70 -12.96
C ALA A 35 -9.63 0.64 -13.41
N GLU A 36 -10.20 1.77 -13.84
CA GLU A 36 -11.57 1.84 -14.36
C GLU A 36 -11.73 1.02 -15.65
N LYS A 37 -10.77 1.09 -16.58
CA LYS A 37 -10.79 0.27 -17.79
C LYS A 37 -10.79 -1.22 -17.46
N GLN A 38 -9.96 -1.63 -16.52
CA GLN A 38 -9.92 -3.03 -16.08
C GLN A 38 -11.19 -3.44 -15.35
N TRP A 39 -11.69 -2.60 -14.45
CA TRP A 39 -12.94 -2.81 -13.74
C TRP A 39 -14.12 -2.96 -14.71
N SER A 40 -14.25 -2.05 -15.67
CA SER A 40 -15.30 -2.07 -16.70
C SER A 40 -15.24 -3.35 -17.52
N LYS A 41 -14.04 -3.77 -17.93
CA LYS A 41 -13.84 -5.04 -18.65
C LYS A 41 -14.33 -6.25 -17.83
N MET A 42 -14.01 -6.30 -16.54
CA MET A 42 -14.45 -7.38 -15.65
C MET A 42 -15.96 -7.37 -15.42
N ALA A 43 -16.53 -6.18 -15.19
CA ALA A 43 -17.96 -6.01 -15.01
C ALA A 43 -18.76 -6.46 -16.24
N TRP A 44 -18.28 -6.14 -17.46
CA TRP A 44 -18.88 -6.63 -18.71
C TRP A 44 -18.71 -8.14 -18.91
N GLN A 45 -17.60 -8.73 -18.47
CA GLN A 45 -17.39 -10.18 -18.55
C GLN A 45 -18.30 -10.96 -17.60
N SER A 46 -18.68 -10.36 -16.47
CA SER A 46 -19.56 -10.95 -15.47
C SER A 46 -20.98 -10.37 -15.53
N VAL A 47 -21.39 -9.75 -16.65
CA VAL A 47 -22.68 -9.04 -16.75
C VAL A 47 -23.89 -9.95 -16.54
N ASP A 48 -23.76 -11.22 -16.92
CA ASP A 48 -24.80 -12.23 -16.75
C ASP A 48 -24.80 -12.87 -15.35
N ASP A 49 -23.81 -12.58 -14.50
CA ASP A 49 -23.74 -13.05 -13.12
C ASP A 49 -24.20 -11.95 -12.14
N ALA A 50 -25.46 -12.06 -11.70
CA ALA A 50 -26.10 -11.12 -10.78
C ALA A 50 -25.40 -11.03 -9.40
N ASN A 51 -24.59 -12.04 -9.06
CA ASN A 51 -23.87 -12.12 -7.80
C ASN A 51 -22.42 -11.66 -7.92
N SER A 52 -21.96 -11.26 -9.11
CA SER A 52 -20.61 -10.76 -9.31
C SER A 52 -20.53 -9.24 -9.13
N ARG A 53 -19.58 -8.78 -8.32
CA ARG A 53 -19.31 -7.34 -8.14
C ARG A 53 -17.82 -7.07 -8.03
N TYR A 54 -17.39 -6.01 -8.71
CA TYR A 54 -16.03 -5.49 -8.63
C TYR A 54 -16.05 -4.04 -8.13
N ARG A 55 -15.05 -3.68 -7.33
CA ARG A 55 -14.81 -2.33 -6.80
C ARG A 55 -13.37 -1.92 -7.07
N ILE A 56 -13.13 -0.62 -7.10
CA ILE A 56 -11.79 -0.04 -7.19
C ILE A 56 -11.40 0.44 -5.80
N GLU A 57 -10.28 -0.04 -5.29
CA GLU A 57 -9.70 0.40 -4.02
C GLU A 57 -8.38 1.11 -4.28
N ARG A 58 -8.18 2.24 -3.61
CA ARG A 58 -6.92 2.98 -3.59
C ARG A 58 -6.07 2.43 -2.44
N PHE A 59 -4.86 1.99 -2.76
CA PHE A 59 -3.84 1.63 -1.79
C PHE A 59 -2.69 2.62 -1.90
N ASP A 60 -2.50 3.41 -0.86
CA ASP A 60 -1.28 4.19 -0.67
C ASP A 60 -0.26 3.29 0.05
N GLU A 61 0.95 3.21 -0.49
CA GLU A 61 2.03 2.43 0.12
C GLU A 61 2.93 3.36 0.91
N TYR A 62 2.95 3.19 2.22
CA TYR A 62 3.82 3.96 3.10
C TYR A 62 5.07 3.16 3.41
N TRP A 63 6.21 3.82 3.38
CA TRP A 63 7.50 3.25 3.70
C TRP A 63 8.15 4.08 4.79
N VAL A 64 8.82 3.43 5.73
CA VAL A 64 9.71 4.10 6.67
C VAL A 64 11.11 3.97 6.12
N VAL A 65 11.73 5.11 5.81
CA VAL A 65 13.07 5.18 5.23
C VAL A 65 13.98 5.93 6.18
N GLY A 66 15.18 5.42 6.41
CA GLY A 66 16.15 6.07 7.27
C GLY A 66 17.30 5.16 7.64
N GLY A 67 18.00 5.50 8.72
CA GLY A 67 19.16 4.76 9.19
C GLY A 67 20.13 5.67 9.90
N GLU A 68 21.36 5.18 10.06
CA GLU A 68 22.48 5.96 10.57
C GLU A 68 23.11 6.82 9.45
N TYR A 69 23.45 8.07 9.77
CA TYR A 69 24.11 8.99 8.86
C TYR A 69 25.51 9.33 9.37
N GLU A 70 26.41 9.71 8.47
CA GLU A 70 27.78 10.08 8.86
C GLU A 70 27.81 11.34 9.72
N THR A 71 26.86 12.25 9.50
CA THR A 71 26.72 13.52 10.21
C THR A 71 25.27 13.81 10.57
N THR A 72 25.07 14.74 11.51
CA THR A 72 23.75 15.26 11.89
C THR A 72 23.10 16.14 10.80
N GLU A 73 23.73 16.28 9.64
CA GLU A 73 23.16 16.96 8.47
C GLU A 73 22.27 16.00 7.66
N PHE A 74 22.37 14.69 7.93
CA PHE A 74 21.56 13.64 7.31
C PHE A 74 21.66 13.60 5.77
N GLU A 75 22.83 13.91 5.23
CA GLU A 75 23.09 13.89 3.79
C GLU A 75 23.62 12.54 3.30
N THR A 76 24.53 11.91 4.05
CA THR A 76 25.17 10.65 3.66
C THR A 76 24.81 9.54 4.65
N PRO A 77 24.04 8.51 4.23
CA PRO A 77 23.80 7.35 5.06
C PRO A 77 25.07 6.51 5.22
N VAL A 78 25.29 5.99 6.42
CA VAL A 78 26.37 5.05 6.72
C VAL A 78 26.08 3.75 5.96
N GLY A 79 26.94 3.39 5.02
CA GLY A 79 26.73 2.22 4.15
C GLY A 79 26.19 2.54 2.75
N GLY A 80 25.95 3.82 2.44
CA GLY A 80 25.65 4.30 1.09
C GLY A 80 24.18 4.22 0.66
N GLU A 81 23.33 3.51 1.39
CA GLU A 81 21.89 3.43 1.15
C GLU A 81 21.10 3.51 2.46
N GLU A 82 19.92 4.13 2.40
CA GLU A 82 18.99 4.22 3.54
C GLU A 82 18.19 2.91 3.66
N GLU A 83 17.99 2.44 4.89
CA GLU A 83 17.14 1.30 5.20
C GLU A 83 15.68 1.65 4.88
N ARG A 84 14.99 0.73 4.19
CA ARG A 84 13.56 0.87 3.85
C ARG A 84 12.77 -0.23 4.55
N HIS A 85 11.83 0.15 5.41
CA HIS A 85 10.89 -0.75 6.07
C HIS A 85 9.47 -0.51 5.52
N GLY A 86 8.82 -1.56 5.02
CA GLY A 86 7.49 -1.48 4.40
C GLY A 86 7.25 -2.61 3.38
N PRO A 87 6.19 -2.52 2.55
CA PRO A 87 5.20 -1.45 2.46
C PRO A 87 4.10 -1.57 3.54
N TYR A 88 3.72 -0.44 4.13
CA TYR A 88 2.59 -0.32 5.04
C TYR A 88 1.35 0.18 4.30
N LYS A 89 0.19 -0.39 4.61
CA LYS A 89 -1.10 -0.05 3.96
C LYS A 89 -1.70 1.27 4.45
N THR A 90 -1.28 1.73 5.63
CA THR A 90 -1.78 2.95 6.25
C THR A 90 -0.62 3.78 6.80
N PHE A 91 -0.81 5.09 6.85
CA PHE A 91 0.15 5.99 7.45
C PHE A 91 0.34 5.68 8.94
N GLU A 92 -0.73 5.33 9.67
CA GLU A 92 -0.65 4.99 11.10
C GLU A 92 0.23 3.74 11.36
N ASP A 93 0.14 2.71 10.51
CA ASP A 93 1.01 1.53 10.61
C ASP A 93 2.47 1.90 10.36
N ALA A 94 2.73 2.75 9.35
CA ALA A 94 4.06 3.27 9.08
C ALA A 94 4.59 4.15 10.22
N GLU A 95 3.75 5.01 10.81
CA GLU A 95 4.12 5.86 11.95
C GLU A 95 4.47 5.02 13.18
N LYS A 96 3.73 3.95 13.46
CA LYS A 96 4.07 3.02 14.56
C LYS A 96 5.42 2.35 14.34
N ALA A 97 5.69 1.91 13.11
CA ALA A 97 6.98 1.32 12.78
C ALA A 97 8.12 2.35 12.87
N TRP A 98 7.90 3.55 12.35
CA TRP A 98 8.82 4.69 12.47
C TRP A 98 9.12 5.02 13.93
N SER A 99 8.08 5.15 14.77
CA SER A 99 8.22 5.47 16.18
C SER A 99 9.01 4.38 16.90
N LYS A 100 8.73 3.10 16.62
CA LYS A 100 9.49 1.97 17.18
C LYS A 100 10.97 2.03 16.79
N LEU A 101 11.29 2.30 15.53
CA LEU A 101 12.67 2.44 15.04
C LEU A 101 13.36 3.65 15.66
N ALA A 102 12.69 4.79 15.72
CA ALA A 102 13.21 6.00 16.35
C ALA A 102 13.53 5.78 17.82
N TRP A 103 12.65 5.09 18.57
CA TRP A 103 12.88 4.77 19.98
C TRP A 103 14.01 3.76 20.20
N GLN A 104 14.26 2.84 19.26
CA GLN A 104 15.39 1.92 19.33
C GLN A 104 16.74 2.62 19.19
N HIS A 105 16.78 3.73 18.47
CA HIS A 105 17.98 4.51 18.19
C HIS A 105 17.97 5.89 18.85
N VAL A 106 17.19 6.07 19.92
CA VAL A 106 17.00 7.38 20.59
C VAL A 106 18.31 7.98 21.11
N ASP A 107 19.26 7.13 21.50
CA ASP A 107 20.58 7.55 21.98
C ASP A 107 21.56 7.91 20.85
N ASN A 108 21.20 7.64 19.59
CA ASN A 108 22.03 7.94 18.42
C ASN A 108 21.52 9.19 17.70
N CYS A 109 22.21 10.32 17.89
CA CYS A 109 21.89 11.59 17.25
C CYS A 109 22.04 11.59 15.73
N ASN A 110 22.81 10.64 15.18
CA ASN A 110 23.02 10.48 13.76
C ASN A 110 22.00 9.53 13.11
N CYS A 111 21.09 8.92 13.87
CA CYS A 111 20.03 8.10 13.33
C CYS A 111 18.76 8.91 13.10
N ARG A 112 18.20 8.84 11.88
CA ARG A 112 16.91 9.48 11.56
C ARG A 112 16.09 8.61 10.62
N TYR A 113 14.83 8.41 11.00
CA TYR A 113 13.83 7.77 10.17
C TYR A 113 12.76 8.78 9.75
N ARG A 114 12.19 8.59 8.55
CA ARG A 114 11.07 9.37 8.00
C ARG A 114 10.07 8.45 7.31
N VAL A 115 8.80 8.82 7.34
CA VAL A 115 7.76 8.13 6.56
C VAL A 115 7.67 8.78 5.18
N VAL A 116 7.68 7.97 4.13
CA VAL A 116 7.49 8.40 2.74
C VAL A 116 6.31 7.64 2.13
N GLU A 117 5.58 8.28 1.22
CA GLU A 117 4.51 7.67 0.43
C GLU A 117 5.06 7.31 -0.95
N ASP A 118 5.00 6.04 -1.34
CA ASP A 118 5.50 5.50 -2.62
C ASP A 118 4.41 5.40 -3.68
#